data_AF-A0A2H9RSE6-F1
#
_entry.id   AF-A0A2H9RSE6-F1
#
_cell.length_a   1.000
_cell.length_b   1.000
_cell.length_c   1.000
_cell.angle_alpha   90.00
_cell.angle_beta   90.00
_cell.angle_gamma   90.00
#
_symmetry.space_group_name_H-M   'P 1'
#
loop_
_entity.id
_entity.type
_entity.pdbx_description
1 polymer ?
#
loop_
_entity_poly.entity_id
_entity_poly.type
_entity_poly.pdbx_seq_one_letter_code
_entity_poly.pdbx_strand_id
1 'polypeptide(L)'
;MSYFIFLYLDIKSNEIIQVFLPVSFALFFIGLFVIVSRRKALNQMMGLLTIENGLFLFAVSLTHGFSLIIEIGLMADIVLGVMISSILLFRMSRTFDSIDIKNLESLRDD
;
A
#
# COMPACT_ATOMS: atom_id res chain seq x y z
N MET A 1 -14.68 34.18 1.72
CA MET A 1 -13.46 34.06 0.89
C MET A 1 -13.15 32.63 0.44
N SER A 2 -13.54 31.57 1.16
CA SER A 2 -13.34 30.18 0.68
C SER A 2 -14.12 29.80 -0.59
N TYR A 3 -15.31 30.37 -0.82
CA TYR A 3 -16.12 30.05 -2.01
C TYR A 3 -15.52 30.55 -3.34
N PHE A 4 -14.82 31.69 -3.31
CA PHE A 4 -14.15 32.24 -4.50
C PHE A 4 -12.88 31.46 -4.88
N ILE A 5 -12.19 30.88 -3.89
CA ILE A 5 -11.07 29.96 -4.11
C ILE A 5 -11.58 28.66 -4.76
N PHE A 6 -12.75 28.19 -4.34
CA PHE A 6 -13.42 27.01 -4.91
C PHE A 6 -13.78 27.18 -6.40
N LEU A 7 -14.21 28.38 -6.81
CA LEU A 7 -14.54 28.67 -8.23
C LEU A 7 -13.30 28.70 -9.13
N TYR A 8 -12.13 29.09 -8.58
CA TYR A 8 -10.85 29.07 -9.30
C TYR A 8 -10.19 27.68 -9.29
N LEU A 9 -10.61 26.82 -8.36
CA LEU A 9 -10.18 25.42 -8.26
C LEU A 9 -10.99 24.49 -9.18
N ASP A 10 -12.21 24.84 -9.59
CA ASP A 10 -13.05 24.03 -10.48
C ASP A 10 -12.43 23.86 -11.88
N ILE A 11 -11.59 24.80 -12.31
CA ILE A 11 -10.83 24.69 -13.57
C ILE A 11 -9.60 23.77 -13.40
N LYS A 12 -9.08 23.59 -12.17
CA LYS A 12 -7.91 22.75 -11.86
C LYS A 12 -8.27 21.36 -11.32
N SER A 13 -9.49 21.17 -10.82
CA SER A 13 -10.02 19.89 -10.32
C SER A 13 -10.08 18.84 -11.44
N ASN A 14 -10.47 19.24 -12.65
CA ASN A 14 -10.51 18.35 -13.80
C ASN A 14 -9.13 17.79 -14.17
N GLU A 15 -8.05 18.57 -14.04
CA GLU A 15 -6.69 18.08 -14.28
C GLU A 15 -6.22 17.09 -13.20
N ILE A 16 -6.58 17.35 -11.93
CA ILE A 16 -6.26 16.45 -10.82
C ILE A 16 -6.92 15.08 -11.04
N ILE A 17 -8.20 15.08 -11.43
CA ILE A 17 -8.93 13.83 -11.72
C ILE A 17 -8.32 13.10 -12.92
N GLN A 18 -8.00 13.81 -14.00
CA GLN A 18 -7.44 13.20 -15.21
C GLN A 18 -6.07 12.55 -14.98
N VAL A 19 -5.25 13.10 -14.08
CA VAL A 19 -3.92 12.53 -13.78
C VAL A 19 -3.99 11.49 -12.67
N PHE A 20 -4.73 11.73 -11.59
CA PHE A 20 -4.66 10.88 -10.40
C PHE A 20 -5.47 9.60 -10.53
N LEU A 21 -6.58 9.63 -11.28
CA LEU A 21 -7.43 8.46 -11.49
C LEU A 21 -6.69 7.32 -12.22
N PRO A 22 -6.05 7.54 -13.38
CA PRO A 22 -5.29 6.47 -14.04
C PRO A 22 -4.06 6.02 -13.24
N VAL A 23 -3.38 6.93 -12.52
CA VAL A 23 -2.24 6.58 -11.66
C VAL A 23 -2.67 5.70 -10.48
N SER A 24 -3.82 6.02 -9.86
CA SER A 24 -4.45 5.20 -8.82
C SER A 24 -4.70 3.77 -9.30
N PHE A 25 -5.32 3.61 -10.47
CA PHE A 25 -5.58 2.29 -11.03
C PHE A 25 -4.29 1.54 -11.37
N ALA A 26 -3.28 2.23 -11.90
CA ALA A 26 -1.98 1.63 -12.16
C ALA A 26 -1.35 1.08 -10.86
N LEU A 27 -1.34 1.86 -9.79
CA LEU A 27 -0.83 1.43 -8.48
C LEU A 27 -1.62 0.26 -7.92
N PHE A 28 -2.94 0.28 -8.03
CA PHE A 28 -3.80 -0.82 -7.60
C PHE A 28 -3.43 -2.13 -8.30
N PHE A 29 -3.33 -2.12 -9.64
CA PHE A 29 -2.97 -3.31 -10.40
C PHE A 29 -1.53 -3.76 -10.19
N ILE A 30 -0.58 -2.82 -10.04
CA ILE A 30 0.83 -3.15 -9.73
C ILE A 30 0.92 -3.81 -8.35
N GLY A 31 0.28 -3.24 -7.34
CA GLY A 31 0.28 -3.80 -5.99
C GLY A 31 -0.37 -5.19 -5.95
N LEU A 32 -1.49 -5.37 -6.67
CA LEU A 32 -2.15 -6.67 -6.81
C LEU A 32 -1.25 -7.69 -7.50
N PHE A 33 -0.57 -7.30 -8.59
CA PHE A 33 0.41 -8.14 -9.27
C PHE A 33 1.58 -8.53 -8.35
N VAL A 34 2.08 -7.61 -7.52
CA VAL A 34 3.17 -7.88 -6.57
C VAL A 34 2.75 -8.88 -5.49
N ILE A 35 1.52 -8.78 -4.97
CA ILE A 35 0.95 -9.72 -4.00
C ILE A 35 0.79 -11.11 -4.63
N VAL A 36 0.26 -11.20 -5.85
CA VAL A 36 0.03 -12.47 -6.54
C VAL A 36 1.34 -13.15 -6.94
N SER A 37 2.34 -12.38 -7.38
CA SER A 37 3.58 -12.93 -7.96
C SER A 37 4.52 -13.58 -6.95
N ARG A 38 4.51 -13.18 -5.68
CA ARG A 38 5.59 -13.53 -4.73
C ARG A 38 5.04 -13.86 -3.33
N ARG A 39 5.47 -15.01 -2.78
CA ARG A 39 5.04 -15.49 -1.44
C ARG A 39 5.86 -14.94 -0.25
N LYS A 40 6.91 -14.16 -0.49
CA LYS A 40 7.71 -13.57 0.60
C LYS A 40 6.92 -12.44 1.26
N ALA A 41 6.84 -12.38 2.59
CA ALA A 41 6.01 -11.34 3.23
C ALA A 41 6.54 -9.92 2.99
N LEU A 42 7.84 -9.74 2.73
CA LEU A 42 8.37 -8.46 2.22
C LEU A 42 7.67 -8.00 0.93
N ASN A 43 7.41 -8.92 0.00
CA ASN A 43 6.68 -8.58 -1.23
C ASN A 43 5.20 -8.37 -0.96
N GLN A 44 4.59 -9.10 -0.03
CA GLN A 44 3.21 -8.80 0.38
C GLN A 44 3.08 -7.40 0.99
N MET A 45 4.03 -6.99 1.83
CA MET A 45 4.06 -5.66 2.44
C MET A 45 4.23 -4.56 1.39
N MET A 46 5.18 -4.72 0.46
CA MET A 46 5.36 -3.79 -0.65
C MET A 46 4.11 -3.70 -1.54
N GLY A 47 3.48 -4.83 -1.82
CA GLY A 47 2.25 -4.89 -2.60
C GLY A 47 1.06 -4.21 -1.90
N LEU A 48 0.90 -4.43 -0.59
CA LEU A 48 -0.13 -3.78 0.22
C LEU A 48 0.06 -2.26 0.27
N LEU A 49 1.28 -1.79 0.57
CA LEU A 49 1.61 -0.36 0.57
C LEU A 49 1.34 0.29 -0.80
N THR A 50 1.59 -0.44 -1.89
CA THR A 50 1.33 0.06 -3.25
C THR A 50 -0.18 0.18 -3.51
N ILE A 51 -0.98 -0.77 -3.04
CA ILE A 51 -2.45 -0.71 -3.14
C ILE A 51 -3.01 0.45 -2.30
N GLU A 52 -2.54 0.63 -1.07
CA GLU A 52 -2.95 1.73 -0.18
C GLU A 52 -2.67 3.10 -0.82
N ASN A 53 -1.48 3.28 -1.41
CA ASN A 53 -1.13 4.50 -2.15
C ASN A 53 -2.02 4.73 -3.38
N GLY A 54 -2.43 3.66 -4.08
CA GLY A 54 -3.39 3.74 -5.18
C GLY A 54 -4.77 4.20 -4.70
N LEU A 55 -5.27 3.59 -3.62
CA LEU A 55 -6.56 3.94 -3.01
C LEU A 55 -6.59 5.39 -2.49
N PHE A 56 -5.46 5.89 -1.98
CA PHE A 56 -5.33 7.28 -1.58
C PHE A 56 -5.54 8.25 -2.75
N LEU A 57 -4.82 8.03 -3.86
CA LEU A 57 -4.98 8.86 -5.05
C LEU A 57 -6.39 8.77 -5.63
N PHE A 58 -7.03 7.60 -5.55
CA PHE A 58 -8.44 7.42 -5.90
C PHE A 58 -9.36 8.31 -5.07
N ALA A 59 -9.20 8.29 -3.74
CA ALA A 59 -10.03 9.05 -2.81
C ALA A 59 -9.86 10.56 -3.00
N VAL A 60 -8.62 11.02 -3.23
CA VAL A 60 -8.30 12.43 -3.55
C VAL A 60 -8.95 12.85 -4.87
N SER A 61 -8.94 11.98 -5.88
CA SER A 61 -9.63 12.23 -7.15
C SER A 61 -11.14 12.33 -6.98
N LEU A 62 -11.75 11.57 -6.08
CA LEU A 62 -13.21 11.56 -5.90
C LEU A 62 -13.71 12.77 -5.10
N THR A 63 -12.89 13.29 -4.18
CA THR A 63 -13.28 14.39 -3.27
C THR A 63 -12.89 15.79 -3.74
N HIS A 64 -12.48 15.96 -5.01
CA HIS A 64 -12.20 17.27 -5.64
C HIS A 64 -11.17 18.13 -4.90
N GLY A 65 -10.22 17.50 -4.19
CA GLY A 65 -9.13 18.18 -3.48
C GLY A 65 -9.32 18.21 -1.95
N PHE A 66 -8.55 17.35 -1.28
CA PHE A 66 -8.21 17.35 0.15
C PHE A 66 -9.34 17.72 1.14
N SER A 67 -10.10 16.68 1.55
CA SER A 67 -10.89 16.72 2.78
C SER A 67 -9.99 16.39 3.98
N LEU A 68 -10.08 17.19 5.04
CA LEU A 68 -9.33 17.02 6.31
C LEU A 68 -9.52 15.63 6.94
N ILE A 69 -10.67 15.00 6.70
CA ILE A 69 -10.96 13.62 7.13
C ILE A 69 -10.06 12.59 6.42
N ILE A 70 -9.79 12.78 5.13
CA ILE A 70 -8.96 11.86 4.33
C ILE A 70 -7.51 11.94 4.78
N GLU A 71 -7.04 13.13 5.13
CA GLU A 71 -5.67 13.36 5.62
C GLU A 71 -5.39 12.60 6.91
N ILE A 72 -6.31 12.68 7.88
CA ILE A 72 -6.16 12.01 9.18
C ILE A 72 -6.28 10.48 9.02
N GLY A 73 -7.21 10.02 8.18
CA GLY A 73 -7.38 8.60 7.87
C GLY A 73 -6.13 7.98 7.21
N LEU A 74 -5.50 8.71 6.29
CA LEU A 74 -4.29 8.25 5.61
C LEU A 74 -3.07 8.16 6.55
N MET A 75 -2.87 9.18 7.39
CA MET A 75 -1.76 9.18 8.34
C MET A 75 -1.87 8.02 9.34
N ALA A 76 -3.10 7.68 9.73
CA ALA A 76 -3.37 6.51 10.56
C ALA A 76 -3.06 5.19 9.81
N ASP A 77 -3.35 5.13 8.50
CA ASP A 77 -3.13 3.94 7.67
C ASP A 77 -1.64 3.59 7.55
N ILE A 78 -0.76 4.59 7.38
CA ILE A 78 0.70 4.40 7.35
C ILE A 78 1.21 3.80 8.68
N VAL A 79 0.67 4.24 9.82
CA VAL A 79 1.04 3.71 11.15
C VAL A 79 0.63 2.25 11.28
N LEU A 80 -0.59 1.90 10.85
CA LEU A 80 -1.09 0.53 10.86
C LEU A 80 -0.29 -0.37 9.89
N GLY A 81 0.00 0.12 8.69
CA GLY A 81 0.81 -0.56 7.69
C GLY A 81 2.20 -0.91 8.20
N VAL A 82 2.89 0.03 8.86
CA VAL A 82 4.20 -0.20 9.50
C VAL A 82 4.10 -1.18 10.66
N MET A 83 3.05 -1.10 11.49
CA MET A 83 2.85 -1.99 12.62
C MET A 83 2.63 -3.45 12.17
N ILE A 84 1.76 -3.66 11.20
CA ILE A 84 1.48 -4.98 10.60
C ILE A 84 2.72 -5.54 9.91
N SER A 85 3.40 -4.70 9.14
CA SER A 85 4.67 -4.99 8.47
C SER A 85 5.76 -5.47 9.44
N SER A 86 5.90 -4.79 10.57
CA SER A 86 6.88 -5.14 11.61
C SER A 86 6.57 -6.49 12.25
N ILE A 87 5.30 -6.78 12.52
CA ILE A 87 4.84 -8.07 13.06
C ILE A 87 5.09 -9.20 12.07
N LEU A 88 4.80 -8.98 10.78
CA LEU A 88 5.03 -9.97 9.73
C LEU A 88 6.52 -10.26 9.55
N LEU A 89 7.38 -9.24 9.55
CA LEU A 89 8.83 -9.41 9.52
C LEU A 89 9.35 -10.20 10.72
N PHE A 90 8.86 -9.88 11.92
CA PHE A 90 9.25 -10.58 13.14
C PHE A 90 8.82 -12.06 13.12
N ARG A 91 7.60 -12.35 12.61
CA ARG A 91 7.13 -13.72 12.40
C ARG A 91 7.94 -14.46 11.34
N MET A 92 8.31 -13.82 10.24
CA MET A 92 9.17 -14.44 9.22
C MET A 92 10.54 -14.78 9.80
N SER A 93 11.20 -13.86 10.51
CA SER A 93 12.51 -14.14 11.10
C SER A 93 12.50 -15.39 11.99
N ARG A 94 11.45 -15.55 12.81
CA ARG A 94 11.26 -16.75 13.65
C ARG A 94 11.03 -18.04 12.84
N THR A 95 10.31 -17.96 11.73
CA THR A 95 9.99 -19.12 10.89
C THR A 95 11.15 -19.51 9.95
N PHE A 96 11.97 -18.56 9.49
CA PHE A 96 13.16 -18.84 8.68
C PHE A 96 14.28 -19.49 9.52
N ASP A 97 14.46 -19.06 10.78
CA ASP A 97 15.38 -19.74 11.72
C ASP A 97 14.99 -21.21 11.98
N SER A 98 13.70 -21.57 11.86
CA SER A 98 13.25 -22.95 12.09
C SER A 98 13.29 -23.85 10.85
N ILE A 99 13.50 -23.31 9.64
CA ILE A 99 13.46 -24.08 8.39
C ILE A 99 14.85 -24.52 7.93
N ASP A 100 15.93 -23.81 8.28
CA ASP A 100 17.21 -23.96 7.56
C ASP A 100 18.25 -24.93 8.16
N ILE A 101 18.05 -25.58 9.33
CA ILE A 101 19.15 -26.38 9.93
C ILE A 101 18.77 -27.80 10.42
N LYS A 102 17.50 -28.23 10.43
CA LYS A 102 17.15 -29.52 11.06
C LYS A 102 16.62 -30.64 10.16
N ASN A 103 16.43 -30.44 8.86
CA ASN A 103 15.80 -31.45 7.99
C ASN A 103 16.68 -31.98 6.84
N LEU A 104 18.00 -31.77 6.88
CA LEU A 104 18.90 -32.25 5.81
C LEU A 104 19.98 -33.24 6.29
N GLU A 105 19.99 -33.64 7.57
CA GLU A 105 21.04 -34.55 8.11
C GLU A 105 20.57 -35.98 8.45
N SER A 106 19.33 -36.38 8.13
CA SER A 106 18.80 -37.71 8.51
C SER A 106 18.58 -38.69 7.35
N LEU A 107 19.21 -38.48 6.19
CA LEU A 107 19.04 -39.37 5.01
C LEU A 107 20.38 -39.83 4.41
N ARG A 108 21.46 -39.74 5.20
CA ARG A 108 22.76 -40.33 4.86
C ARG A 108 23.25 -41.15 6.04
N ASP A 109 22.53 -42.22 6.32
CA ASP A 109 23.01 -43.48 6.91
C ASP A 109 21.80 -44.41 7.04
N ASP A 110 21.60 -45.22 6.00
CA ASP A 110 21.13 -46.62 6.02
C ASP A 110 21.12 -47.18 4.59
#